data_AF-A0A820LFK8-F1
#
_entry.id   AF-A0A820LFK8-F1
#
_cell.length_a   1.000
_cell.length_b   1.000
_cell.length_c   1.000
_cell.angle_alpha   90.00
_cell.angle_beta   90.00
_cell.angle_gamma   90.00
#
_symmetry.space_group_name_H-M   'P 1'
#
loop_
_entity.id
_entity.type
_entity.pdbx_description
1 polymer ?
#
loop_
_entity_poly.entity_id
_entity_poly.type
_entity_poly.pdbx_seq_one_letter_code
_entity_poly.pdbx_strand_id
1 'polypeptide(L)'
;MMNLELLFEASNQTNNQTWYDMAWQHANRTMYEHFRTDNSTYHVVEYNETDGSVIRKYTAQGYADWSTWSRGQACAVHGFTTAYRYTKYQPFLDKAIGAANYFLSHLPSSTDLIPYWDFDASHNSTLLYQPRDTSAAAIFASGLVELSQYVMVPEIKDQFLT
;
A
#
# COMPACT_ATOMS: atom_id res chain seq x y z
N MET A 1 -6.07 2.10 4.79
CA MET A 1 -4.73 2.23 5.41
C MET A 1 -4.37 3.67 5.80
N MET A 2 -4.36 4.65 4.89
CA MET A 2 -3.89 6.02 5.20
C MET A 2 -4.62 6.72 6.36
N ASN A 3 -5.90 6.41 6.59
CA ASN A 3 -6.69 7.06 7.65
C ASN A 3 -6.43 6.53 9.07
N LEU A 4 -5.70 5.41 9.21
CA LEU A 4 -5.53 4.75 10.51
C LEU A 4 -4.60 5.52 11.46
N GLU A 5 -3.72 6.35 10.92
CA GLU A 5 -2.85 7.23 11.71
C GLU A 5 -3.64 8.09 12.68
N LEU A 6 -4.80 8.62 12.26
CA LEU A 6 -5.68 9.40 13.12
C LEU A 6 -6.14 8.60 14.36
N LEU A 7 -6.50 7.32 14.18
CA LEU A 7 -6.95 6.48 15.29
C LEU A 7 -5.80 6.09 16.21
N PHE A 8 -4.63 5.76 15.67
CA PHE A 8 -3.44 5.49 16.47
C PHE A 8 -3.03 6.72 17.28
N GLU A 9 -3.01 7.89 16.66
CA GLU A 9 -2.61 9.14 17.30
C GLU A 9 -3.62 9.56 18.37
N ALA A 10 -4.93 9.48 18.07
CA ALA A 10 -5.97 9.75 19.05
C ALA A 10 -5.87 8.80 20.26
N SER A 11 -5.56 7.52 20.03
CA SER A 11 -5.34 6.55 21.11
C SER A 11 -4.15 6.97 21.98
N ASN A 12 -3.03 7.39 21.38
CA ASN A 12 -1.83 7.81 22.10
C ASN A 12 -2.09 9.06 22.97
N GLN A 13 -2.86 10.02 22.46
CA GLN A 13 -3.17 11.25 23.19
C GLN A 13 -4.16 11.06 24.35
N THR A 14 -5.06 10.09 24.23
CA THR A 14 -6.17 9.89 25.20
C THR A 14 -6.02 8.64 26.05
N ASN A 15 -5.03 7.79 25.77
CA ASN A 15 -4.91 6.43 26.31
C ASN A 15 -6.16 5.55 26.03
N ASN A 16 -6.90 5.82 24.95
CA ASN A 16 -8.08 5.06 24.58
C ASN A 16 -7.73 3.82 23.75
N GLN A 17 -7.56 2.68 24.43
CA GLN A 17 -7.22 1.40 23.82
C GLN A 17 -8.20 0.97 22.70
N THR A 18 -9.47 1.37 22.76
CA THR A 18 -10.46 1.02 21.74
C THR A 18 -10.05 1.54 20.36
N TRP A 19 -9.49 2.75 20.29
CA TRP A 19 -9.05 3.35 19.02
C TRP A 19 -7.83 2.65 18.46
N TYR A 20 -6.89 2.25 19.32
CA TYR A 20 -5.76 1.42 18.92
C TYR A 20 -6.23 0.07 18.36
N ASP A 21 -7.12 -0.63 19.08
CA ASP A 21 -7.57 -1.96 18.70
C ASP A 21 -8.29 -1.96 17.36
N MET A 22 -9.14 -0.96 17.12
CA MET A 22 -9.79 -0.78 15.81
C MET A 22 -8.79 -0.56 14.68
N ALA A 23 -7.80 0.32 14.90
CA ALA A 23 -6.77 0.61 13.89
C ALA A 23 -5.90 -0.62 13.60
N TRP A 24 -5.46 -1.32 14.65
CA TRP A 24 -4.66 -2.53 14.53
C TRP A 24 -5.44 -3.65 13.83
N GLN A 25 -6.69 -3.91 14.23
CA GLN A 25 -7.53 -4.94 13.60
C GLN A 25 -7.80 -4.64 12.13
N HIS A 26 -8.05 -3.37 11.78
CA HIS A 26 -8.22 -2.96 10.38
C HIS A 26 -6.94 -3.20 9.56
N ALA A 27 -5.78 -2.80 10.07
CA ALA A 27 -4.49 -3.04 9.40
C ALA A 27 -4.21 -4.55 9.24
N ASN A 28 -4.44 -5.34 10.30
CA ASN A 28 -4.24 -6.77 10.30
C ASN A 28 -5.15 -7.49 9.30
N ARG A 29 -6.45 -7.16 9.26
CA ARG A 29 -7.38 -7.71 8.27
C ARG A 29 -6.99 -7.32 6.84
N THR A 30 -6.60 -6.05 6.64
CA THR A 30 -6.15 -5.55 5.34
C THR A 30 -4.92 -6.31 4.83
N MET A 31 -3.96 -6.60 5.71
CA MET A 31 -2.77 -7.39 5.38
C MET A 31 -3.10 -8.77 4.79
N TYR A 32 -4.11 -9.45 5.35
CA TYR A 32 -4.52 -10.77 4.87
C TYR A 32 -5.36 -10.72 3.61
N GLU A 33 -6.24 -9.73 3.48
CA GLU A 33 -7.28 -9.77 2.46
C GLU A 33 -6.98 -8.92 1.23
N HIS A 34 -6.27 -7.81 1.37
CA HIS A 34 -6.00 -6.91 0.24
C HIS A 34 -4.72 -7.29 -0.52
N PHE A 35 -3.81 -8.04 0.08
CA PHE A 35 -2.59 -8.46 -0.60
C PHE A 35 -2.78 -9.74 -1.39
N ARG A 36 -2.21 -9.77 -2.59
CA ARG A 36 -1.96 -10.98 -3.37
C ARG A 36 -0.63 -11.63 -2.94
N THR A 37 -0.35 -12.81 -3.46
CA THR A 37 0.85 -13.60 -3.11
C THR A 37 2.16 -12.95 -3.56
N ASP A 38 2.11 -12.13 -4.60
CA ASP A 38 3.25 -11.38 -5.16
C ASP A 38 3.46 -10.00 -4.49
N ASN A 39 2.69 -9.69 -3.44
CA ASN A 39 2.62 -8.40 -2.75
C ASN A 39 2.00 -7.24 -3.55
N SER A 40 1.37 -7.53 -4.69
CA SER A 40 0.43 -6.59 -5.30
C SER A 40 -0.86 -6.49 -4.47
N THR A 41 -1.65 -5.45 -4.70
CA THR A 41 -2.85 -5.18 -3.90
C THR A 41 -4.13 -5.12 -4.73
N TYR A 42 -5.21 -5.68 -4.17
CA TYR A 42 -6.56 -5.34 -4.56
C TYR A 42 -6.90 -3.94 -4.06
N HIS A 43 -7.77 -3.25 -4.80
CA HIS A 43 -8.22 -1.93 -4.39
C HIS A 43 -9.34 -2.01 -3.35
N VAL A 44 -10.34 -2.87 -3.57
CA VAL A 44 -11.50 -3.01 -2.68
C VAL A 44 -11.73 -4.47 -2.30
N VAL A 45 -11.97 -4.71 -1.01
CA VAL A 45 -12.49 -5.98 -0.50
C VAL A 45 -13.84 -5.73 0.15
N GLU A 46 -14.85 -6.46 -0.32
CA GLU A 46 -16.20 -6.43 0.23
C GLU A 46 -16.38 -7.58 1.22
N TYR A 47 -16.90 -7.25 2.41
CA TYR A 47 -17.13 -8.21 3.48
C TYR A 47 -18.63 -8.35 3.75
N ASN A 48 -19.05 -9.55 4.14
CA ASN A 48 -20.37 -9.78 4.68
C ASN A 48 -20.47 -9.15 6.08
N GLU A 49 -21.44 -8.26 6.26
CA GLU A 49 -21.63 -7.51 7.51
C GLU A 49 -22.01 -8.39 8.71
N THR A 50 -22.52 -9.60 8.46
CA THR A 50 -22.99 -10.53 9.51
C THR A 50 -21.87 -11.39 10.05
N ASP A 51 -21.01 -11.95 9.18
CA ASP A 51 -19.99 -12.94 9.58
C ASP A 51 -18.55 -12.54 9.24
N GLY A 52 -18.34 -11.41 8.55
CA GLY A 52 -17.02 -10.90 8.17
C GLY A 52 -16.33 -11.68 7.05
N SER A 53 -17.01 -12.63 6.41
CA SER A 53 -16.48 -13.37 5.25
C SER A 53 -16.27 -12.44 4.05
N VAL A 54 -15.29 -12.75 3.20
CA VAL A 54 -15.05 -11.99 1.97
C VAL A 54 -16.08 -12.39 0.92
N ILE A 55 -16.83 -11.41 0.42
CA ILE A 55 -17.78 -11.59 -0.69
C ILE A 55 -17.04 -11.53 -2.02
N ARG A 56 -16.21 -10.49 -2.21
CA ARG A 56 -15.41 -10.30 -3.42
C ARG A 56 -14.24 -9.35 -3.20
N LYS A 57 -13.25 -9.45 -4.09
CA LYS A 57 -12.09 -8.56 -4.18
C LYS A 57 -12.06 -7.97 -5.58
N TYR A 58 -12.09 -6.65 -5.70
CA TYR A 58 -12.32 -5.97 -6.97
C TYR A 58 -11.67 -4.59 -7.00
N THR A 59 -11.86 -3.87 -8.11
CA THR A 59 -11.41 -2.49 -8.23
C THR A 59 -12.55 -1.54 -8.59
N ALA A 60 -12.51 -0.33 -8.00
CA ALA A 60 -13.38 0.78 -8.38
C ALA A 60 -12.69 1.81 -9.28
N GLN A 61 -11.35 1.76 -9.39
CA GLN A 61 -10.54 2.81 -10.03
C GLN A 61 -9.34 2.28 -10.82
N GLY A 62 -8.95 1.02 -10.61
CA GLY A 62 -7.91 0.35 -11.38
C GLY A 62 -8.44 -0.20 -12.69
N TYR A 63 -7.55 -0.74 -13.49
CA TYR A 63 -7.85 -1.28 -14.82
C TYR A 63 -8.78 -2.50 -14.77
N ALA A 64 -8.55 -3.44 -13.86
CA ALA A 64 -9.35 -4.64 -13.68
C ALA A 64 -9.26 -5.16 -12.24
N ASP A 65 -10.15 -6.07 -11.84
CA ASP A 65 -10.13 -6.64 -10.47
C ASP A 65 -8.82 -7.39 -10.15
N TRP A 66 -8.18 -7.92 -11.19
CA TRP A 66 -6.88 -8.60 -11.09
C TRP A 66 -5.70 -7.64 -11.21
N SER A 67 -5.91 -6.39 -11.64
CA SER A 67 -4.85 -5.41 -11.84
C SER A 67 -4.39 -4.75 -10.55
N THR A 68 -3.28 -4.03 -10.64
CA THR A 68 -2.68 -3.29 -9.53
C THR A 68 -2.67 -1.80 -9.83
N TRP A 69 -3.67 -1.13 -9.28
CA TRP A 69 -3.77 0.31 -9.32
C TRP A 69 -2.61 0.97 -8.55
N SER A 70 -1.82 1.81 -9.21
CA SER A 70 -0.54 2.24 -8.67
C SER A 70 -0.68 3.08 -7.40
N ARG A 71 -1.70 3.94 -7.31
CA ARG A 71 -1.99 4.70 -6.09
C ARG A 71 -2.44 3.82 -4.92
N GLY A 72 -3.17 2.73 -5.19
CA GLY A 72 -3.55 1.75 -4.17
C GLY A 72 -2.31 1.08 -3.58
N GLN A 73 -1.39 0.67 -4.45
CA GLN A 73 -0.11 0.09 -4.04
C GLN A 73 0.74 1.09 -3.23
N ALA A 74 0.82 2.36 -3.67
CA ALA A 74 1.53 3.40 -2.93
C ALA A 74 0.93 3.63 -1.52
N CYS A 75 -0.40 3.65 -1.40
CA CYS A 75 -1.10 3.75 -0.12
C CYS A 75 -0.83 2.56 0.81
N ALA A 76 -0.60 1.36 0.26
CA ALA A 76 -0.20 0.20 1.04
C ALA A 76 1.21 0.37 1.61
N VAL A 77 2.18 0.80 0.80
CA VAL A 77 3.56 1.07 1.26
C VAL A 77 3.56 2.08 2.41
N HIS A 78 2.93 3.24 2.18
CA HIS A 78 2.89 4.29 3.18
C HIS A 78 2.11 3.83 4.43
N GLY A 79 0.89 3.34 4.25
CA GLY A 79 0.03 3.03 5.37
C GLY A 79 0.51 1.86 6.23
N PHE A 80 1.17 0.84 5.67
CA PHE A 80 1.79 -0.22 6.47
C PHE A 80 3.08 0.22 7.16
N THR A 81 3.83 1.14 6.56
CA THR A 81 4.97 1.81 7.22
C THR A 81 4.48 2.58 8.45
N THR A 82 3.42 3.38 8.31
CA THR A 82 2.79 4.10 9.43
C THR A 82 2.24 3.14 10.48
N ALA A 83 1.54 2.08 10.08
CA ALA A 83 1.04 1.08 11.03
C ALA A 83 2.19 0.41 11.81
N TYR A 84 3.32 0.10 11.16
CA TYR A 84 4.50 -0.40 11.85
C TYR A 84 5.09 0.63 12.82
N ARG A 85 5.15 1.93 12.45
CA ARG A 85 5.63 2.99 13.34
C ARG A 85 4.94 2.94 14.71
N TYR A 86 3.60 2.85 14.72
CA TYR A 86 2.78 2.87 15.94
C TYR A 86 2.74 1.54 16.69
N THR A 87 2.86 0.41 15.99
CA THR A 87 2.59 -0.91 16.59
C THR A 87 3.85 -1.73 16.83
N LYS A 88 4.95 -1.42 16.13
CA LYS A 88 6.17 -2.24 16.02
C LYS A 88 5.89 -3.70 15.65
N TYR A 89 4.74 -3.97 15.02
CA TYR A 89 4.34 -5.32 14.63
C TYR A 89 5.04 -5.73 13.33
N GLN A 90 6.04 -6.61 13.44
CA GLN A 90 6.92 -7.01 12.33
C GLN A 90 6.19 -7.38 11.02
N PRO A 91 5.07 -8.13 11.03
CA PRO A 91 4.35 -8.44 9.79
C PRO A 91 3.86 -7.22 9.00
N PHE A 92 3.60 -6.08 9.65
CA PHE A 92 3.29 -4.84 8.94
C PHE A 92 4.50 -4.27 8.21
N LEU A 93 5.69 -4.34 8.81
CA LEU A 93 6.94 -3.94 8.15
C LEU A 93 7.21 -4.84 6.94
N ASP A 94 7.05 -6.16 7.09
CA ASP A 94 7.27 -7.12 6.00
C ASP A 94 6.34 -6.82 4.81
N LYS A 95 5.08 -6.45 5.07
CA LYS A 95 4.14 -6.03 4.02
C LYS A 95 4.50 -4.70 3.38
N ALA A 96 4.95 -3.71 4.14
CA ALA A 96 5.44 -2.45 3.58
C ALA A 96 6.62 -2.68 2.63
N ILE A 97 7.59 -3.51 3.03
CA ILE A 97 8.77 -3.87 2.22
C ILE A 97 8.34 -4.62 0.95
N GLY A 98 7.51 -5.66 1.09
CA GLY A 98 7.02 -6.44 -0.05
C GLY A 98 6.25 -5.57 -1.06
N ALA A 99 5.39 -4.68 -0.56
CA ALA A 99 4.65 -3.75 -1.40
C ALA A 99 5.57 -2.77 -2.14
N ALA A 100 6.63 -2.30 -1.48
CA ALA A 100 7.59 -1.37 -2.06
C ALA A 100 8.43 -2.03 -3.15
N ASN A 101 8.90 -3.26 -2.91
CA ASN A 101 9.63 -4.04 -3.91
C ASN A 101 8.76 -4.33 -5.15
N TYR A 102 7.48 -4.64 -4.96
CA TYR A 102 6.54 -4.76 -6.07
C TYR A 102 6.46 -3.45 -6.87
N PHE A 103 6.22 -2.31 -6.20
CA PHE A 103 6.10 -1.02 -6.86
C PHE A 103 7.36 -0.67 -7.68
N LEU A 104 8.54 -0.81 -7.10
CA LEU A 104 9.82 -0.51 -7.75
C LEU A 104 10.09 -1.40 -8.96
N SER A 105 9.76 -2.70 -8.87
CA SER A 105 9.94 -3.65 -9.98
C SER A 105 9.00 -3.41 -11.17
N HIS A 106 7.90 -2.67 -10.96
CA HIS A 106 6.91 -2.35 -12.01
C HIS A 106 7.00 -0.89 -12.47
N LEU A 107 8.00 -0.13 -12.02
CA LEU A 107 8.27 1.18 -12.58
C LEU A 107 8.70 1.07 -14.05
N PRO A 108 8.30 2.03 -14.90
CA PRO A 108 8.73 2.05 -16.29
C PRO A 108 10.26 2.16 -16.38
N SER A 109 10.87 1.41 -17.29
CA SER A 109 12.32 1.49 -17.56
C SER A 109 12.75 2.85 -18.13
N SER A 110 11.80 3.65 -18.62
CA SER A 110 12.00 5.00 -19.13
C SER A 110 12.11 6.05 -18.01
N THR A 111 13.16 5.95 -17.21
CA THR A 111 13.90 7.00 -16.45
C THR A 111 13.20 8.02 -15.54
N ASP A 112 11.89 8.26 -15.61
CA ASP A 112 11.23 9.31 -14.80
C ASP A 112 10.80 8.83 -13.40
N LEU A 113 10.87 7.51 -13.14
CA LEU A 113 10.41 6.86 -11.91
C LEU A 113 8.94 7.16 -11.55
N ILE A 114 8.14 7.63 -12.52
CA ILE A 114 6.72 7.89 -12.33
C ILE A 114 5.94 6.67 -12.82
N PRO A 115 5.13 6.00 -11.98
CA PRO A 115 4.39 4.83 -12.42
C PRO A 115 3.32 5.25 -13.44
N TYR A 116 2.92 4.28 -14.26
CA TYR A 116 1.61 4.39 -14.91
C TYR A 116 0.49 4.37 -13.86
N TRP A 117 -0.69 4.82 -14.24
CA TRP A 117 -1.87 4.84 -13.37
C TRP A 117 -2.27 3.45 -12.85
N ASP A 118 -1.95 2.39 -13.59
CA ASP A 118 -2.12 1.00 -13.21
C ASP A 118 -0.95 0.19 -13.82
N PHE A 119 -0.39 -0.75 -13.06
CA PHE A 119 0.79 -1.52 -13.47
C PHE A 119 0.50 -2.58 -14.53
N ASP A 120 -0.77 -3.00 -14.66
CA ASP A 120 -1.17 -4.08 -15.56
C ASP A 120 -2.00 -3.60 -16.76
N ALA A 121 -2.34 -2.31 -16.81
CA ALA A 121 -2.99 -1.73 -17.97
C ALA A 121 -2.08 -1.83 -19.19
N SER A 122 -2.54 -2.43 -20.28
CA SER A 122 -1.74 -2.61 -21.48
C SER A 122 -1.58 -1.31 -22.30
N HIS A 123 -0.39 -1.06 -22.84
CA HIS A 123 -0.14 0.04 -23.78
C HIS A 123 -0.96 -0.04 -25.08
N ASN A 124 -1.61 -1.18 -25.35
CA ASN A 124 -2.46 -1.40 -26.52
C ASN A 124 -3.97 -1.36 -26.20
N SER A 125 -4.36 -1.05 -24.96
CA SER A 125 -5.72 -0.60 -24.69
C SER A 125 -6.01 0.62 -25.58
N THR A 126 -7.26 0.90 -25.90
CA THR A 126 -7.73 1.89 -26.90
C THR A 126 -7.24 3.34 -26.75
N LEU A 127 -6.32 3.60 -25.81
CA LEU A 127 -5.67 4.86 -25.53
C LEU A 127 -4.34 4.96 -26.29
N LEU A 128 -4.19 6.02 -27.09
CA LEU A 128 -2.94 6.37 -27.77
C LEU A 128 -1.76 6.62 -26.79
N TYR A 129 -2.09 6.84 -25.51
CA TYR A 129 -1.15 7.16 -24.44
C TYR A 129 -1.64 6.61 -23.10
N GLN A 130 -0.75 5.97 -22.36
CA GLN A 130 -0.98 5.50 -20.99
C GLN A 130 -0.70 6.62 -19.99
N PRO A 131 -1.69 7.11 -19.24
CA PRO A 131 -1.47 8.19 -18.30
C PRO A 131 -0.54 7.76 -17.15
N ARG A 132 0.34 8.68 -16.76
CA ARG A 132 1.17 8.58 -15.55
C ARG A 132 0.34 8.95 -14.32
N ASP A 133 0.71 8.40 -13.17
CA ASP A 133 0.16 8.82 -11.88
C ASP A 133 1.26 9.40 -10.96
N THR A 134 1.45 10.71 -11.07
CA THR A 134 2.39 11.45 -10.21
C THR A 134 1.94 11.48 -8.75
N SER A 135 0.65 11.30 -8.47
CA SER A 135 0.16 11.21 -7.08
C SER A 135 0.58 9.89 -6.43
N ALA A 136 0.56 8.79 -7.18
CA ALA A 136 1.10 7.51 -6.72
C ALA A 136 2.60 7.63 -6.42
N ALA A 137 3.38 8.26 -7.29
CA ALA A 137 4.80 8.53 -7.05
C ALA A 137 5.03 9.35 -5.77
N ALA A 138 4.25 10.41 -5.55
CA ALA A 138 4.38 11.26 -4.36
C ALA A 138 4.06 10.52 -3.05
N ILE A 139 2.95 9.76 -3.02
CA ILE A 139 2.58 8.95 -1.86
C ILE A 139 3.65 7.89 -1.58
N PHE A 140 4.12 7.22 -2.64
CA PHE A 140 5.14 6.20 -2.56
C PHE A 140 6.45 6.76 -2.01
N ALA A 141 6.97 7.84 -2.59
CA ALA A 141 8.19 8.50 -2.11
C ALA A 141 8.09 8.92 -0.64
N SER A 142 6.96 9.50 -0.22
CA SER A 142 6.72 9.86 1.18
C SER A 142 6.77 8.64 2.10
N GLY A 143 6.16 7.52 1.72
CA GLY A 143 6.20 6.29 2.51
C GLY A 143 7.59 5.66 2.52
N LEU A 144 8.32 5.74 1.40
CA LEU A 144 9.63 5.14 1.21
C LEU A 144 10.70 5.81 2.09
N VAL A 145 10.64 7.14 2.23
CA VAL A 145 11.54 7.89 3.13
C VAL A 145 11.39 7.41 4.57
N GLU A 146 10.16 7.24 5.06
CA GLU A 146 9.95 6.73 6.41
C GLU A 146 10.34 5.24 6.51
N LEU A 147 9.98 4.42 5.53
CA LEU A 147 10.31 2.99 5.49
C LEU A 147 11.81 2.75 5.56
N SER A 148 12.61 3.60 4.91
CA SER A 148 14.08 3.54 4.91
C SER A 148 14.69 3.62 6.32
N GLN A 149 13.97 4.19 7.29
CA GLN A 149 14.42 4.28 8.68
C GLN A 149 14.27 2.97 9.46
N TYR A 150 13.49 2.02 8.92
CA TYR A 150 13.20 0.73 9.55
C TYR A 150 13.89 -0.45 8.88
N VAL A 151 14.46 -0.26 7.68
CA VAL A 151 15.19 -1.30 6.96
C VAL A 151 16.67 -1.24 7.32
N MET A 152 17.19 -2.33 7.89
CA MET A 152 18.59 -2.43 8.36
C MET A 152 19.57 -2.89 7.27
N VAL A 153 19.07 -3.27 6.09
CA VAL A 153 19.89 -3.71 4.94
C VAL A 153 20.28 -2.48 4.12
N PRO A 154 21.58 -2.11 4.07
CA PRO A 154 22.05 -0.90 3.38
C PRO A 154 21.62 -0.82 1.92
N GLU A 155 21.62 -1.95 1.19
CA GLU A 155 21.28 -1.99 -0.23
C GLU A 155 19.81 -1.62 -0.49
N ILE A 156 18.90 -2.05 0.40
CA ILE A 156 17.47 -1.72 0.31
C ILE A 156 17.25 -0.27 0.75
N LYS A 157 17.99 0.19 1.77
CA LYS A 157 17.93 1.57 2.25
C LYS A 157 18.37 2.55 1.17
N ASP A 158 19.46 2.27 0.47
CA ASP A 158 19.97 3.14 -0.60
C ASP A 158 18.99 3.15 -1.78
N GLN A 159 18.44 2.00 -2.18
CA GLN A 159 17.38 1.91 -3.19
C GLN A 159 16.13 2.75 -2.86
N PHE A 160 15.87 2.98 -1.58
CA PHE A 160 14.71 3.74 -1.11
C PHE A 160 14.94 5.25 -1.03
N LEU A 161 16.20 5.69 -1.14
CA LEU A 161 16.60 7.10 -1.00
C LEU A 161 17.25 7.68 -2.26
N THR A 162 17.51 6.87 -3.29
CA THR A 162 18.10 7.25 -4.58
C THR A 162 17.15 6.95 -5.73
#